data_AF-A0A2M9BK60-F1
#
_entry.id   AF-A0A2M9BK60-F1
#
_cell.length_a   1.000
_cell.length_b   1.000
_cell.length_c   1.000
_cell.angle_alpha   90.00
_cell.angle_beta   90.00
_cell.angle_gamma   90.00
#
_symmetry.space_group_name_H-M   'P 1'
#
loop_
_entity.id
_entity.type
_entity.pdbx_description
1 polymer ?
#
loop_
_entity_poly.entity_id
_entity_poly.type
_entity_poly.pdbx_seq_one_letter_code
_entity_poly.pdbx_strand_id
1 'polypeptide(L)'
;MIRVPAPAPGHPRQTRRRSGRLRPRVAAATAAALAAVLLVGCTASGADEPAALVWSDEFDGDAGAPPSTGRWRILTGAGGWGNDELQAYTSEADNVALDGEGHLRIRALAEPTLDAEGRPAAYTSARIESLQAFTYGRIEARIKVPAGQGLWSAFWTLGQDHESVGWPRSGEIDVLETFGDTRDLHANAHAASREPADGGRWQALGTTTLDEPLADGWHVYGVDWTGDALVFTLDGTEHHRILRADLSGEQRWPFDGPQVLLLNLAVGGSWPGPPDDSTVFPAELLVDWVRVHAD
;
A
#
# COMPACT_ATOMS: atom_id res chain seq x y z
N MET A 1 -58.56 5.82 15.81
CA MET A 1 -59.47 6.98 15.65
C MET A 1 -58.57 8.21 15.66
N ILE A 2 -58.30 8.92 14.56
CA ILE A 2 -59.15 9.83 13.77
C ILE A 2 -58.42 9.99 12.40
N ARG A 3 -58.96 9.48 11.28
CA ARG A 3 -59.81 10.13 10.25
C ARG A 3 -59.06 11.05 9.25
N VAL A 4 -58.85 10.51 8.05
CA VAL A 4 -58.52 11.18 6.77
C VAL A 4 -59.75 11.94 6.23
N PRO A 5 -59.57 13.00 5.42
CA PRO A 5 -60.21 13.02 4.10
C PRO A 5 -59.31 13.53 2.95
N ALA A 6 -59.68 13.10 1.73
CA ALA A 6 -59.02 13.31 0.43
C ALA A 6 -59.77 14.39 -0.44
N PRO A 7 -59.64 14.50 -1.79
CA PRO A 7 -58.92 15.58 -2.49
C PRO A 7 -59.71 16.33 -3.62
N ALA A 8 -58.97 17.17 -4.39
CA ALA A 8 -59.14 17.64 -5.79
C ALA A 8 -59.95 18.96 -6.06
N PRO A 9 -59.98 19.56 -7.29
CA PRO A 9 -59.14 19.47 -8.53
C PRO A 9 -58.80 20.86 -9.17
N GLY A 10 -58.07 20.88 -10.31
CA GLY A 10 -58.25 21.96 -11.33
C GLY A 10 -57.10 22.24 -12.32
N HIS A 11 -57.26 21.81 -13.58
CA HIS A 11 -56.53 22.36 -14.75
C HIS A 11 -57.35 23.50 -15.41
N PRO A 12 -56.71 24.33 -16.26
CA PRO A 12 -57.20 24.35 -17.65
C PRO A 12 -56.10 24.36 -18.72
N ARG A 13 -56.45 23.73 -19.84
CA ARG A 13 -55.81 23.82 -21.16
C ARG A 13 -56.07 25.18 -21.80
N GLN A 14 -55.13 25.67 -22.61
CA GLN A 14 -55.47 26.39 -23.84
C GLN A 14 -54.71 25.83 -25.04
N THR A 15 -55.45 25.74 -26.13
CA THR A 15 -55.13 25.15 -27.43
C THR A 15 -55.10 26.24 -28.51
N ARG A 16 -54.54 25.88 -29.68
CA ARG A 16 -54.72 26.45 -31.04
C ARG A 16 -53.67 27.52 -31.41
N ARG A 17 -53.14 27.57 -32.64
CA ARG A 17 -53.60 27.01 -33.93
C ARG A 17 -52.46 26.99 -34.95
N ARG A 18 -52.48 25.96 -35.82
CA ARG A 18 -51.76 25.85 -37.08
C ARG A 18 -52.14 26.95 -38.07
N SER A 19 -51.20 27.36 -38.91
CA SER A 19 -51.44 27.53 -40.36
C SER A 19 -50.11 27.51 -41.11
N GLY A 20 -49.91 26.52 -41.96
CA GLY A 20 -48.86 26.57 -42.98
C GLY A 20 -49.33 27.35 -44.20
N ARG A 21 -48.41 27.62 -45.13
CA ARG A 21 -48.56 27.31 -46.56
C ARG A 21 -47.36 27.82 -47.38
N LEU A 22 -46.97 26.94 -48.31
CA LEU A 22 -46.38 27.13 -49.62
C LEU A 22 -44.96 27.71 -49.77
N ARG A 23 -44.10 26.84 -50.34
CA ARG A 23 -42.95 27.19 -51.21
C ARG A 23 -43.44 27.74 -52.55
N PRO A 24 -42.61 28.53 -53.25
CA PRO A 24 -42.10 28.04 -54.54
C PRO A 24 -40.60 28.27 -54.77
N ARG A 25 -40.10 27.56 -55.78
CA ARG A 25 -38.71 27.42 -56.25
C ARG A 25 -38.25 28.62 -57.09
N VAL A 26 -36.98 29.03 -56.96
CA VAL A 26 -36.07 29.57 -58.02
C VAL A 26 -34.63 29.34 -57.53
N ALA A 27 -33.91 28.34 -58.05
CA ALA A 27 -32.84 28.40 -59.07
C ALA A 27 -31.54 29.13 -58.65
N ALA A 28 -30.48 28.32 -58.56
CA ALA A 28 -29.06 28.55 -58.88
C ALA A 28 -28.32 29.77 -58.30
N ALA A 29 -27.34 29.49 -57.43
CA ALA A 29 -25.97 29.98 -57.59
C ALA A 29 -25.01 29.06 -56.81
N THR A 30 -24.15 28.37 -57.54
CA THR A 30 -22.97 27.69 -57.03
C THR A 30 -21.98 28.72 -56.47
N ALA A 31 -21.72 28.67 -55.17
CA ALA A 31 -20.54 29.23 -54.56
C ALA A 31 -19.92 28.15 -53.68
N ALA A 32 -18.86 27.51 -54.19
CA ALA A 32 -18.01 26.63 -53.41
C ALA A 32 -17.24 27.50 -52.41
N ALA A 33 -17.78 27.65 -51.21
CA ALA A 33 -17.02 28.16 -50.07
C ALA A 33 -16.22 26.98 -49.49
N LEU A 34 -14.91 26.96 -49.70
CA LEU A 34 -14.00 26.14 -48.90
C LEU A 34 -14.11 26.64 -47.46
N ALA A 35 -14.91 25.97 -46.64
CA ALA A 35 -14.80 26.07 -45.20
C ALA A 35 -13.59 25.22 -44.78
N ALA A 36 -12.43 25.86 -44.65
CA ALA A 36 -11.33 25.28 -43.89
C ALA A 36 -11.77 25.20 -42.42
N VAL A 37 -12.31 24.04 -42.04
CA VAL A 37 -12.47 23.69 -40.63
C VAL A 37 -11.07 23.50 -40.08
N LEU A 38 -10.51 24.56 -39.48
CA LEU A 38 -9.42 24.41 -38.53
C LEU A 38 -9.98 23.61 -37.36
N LEU A 39 -9.81 22.29 -37.43
CA LEU A 39 -9.76 21.44 -36.25
C LEU A 39 -8.59 21.96 -35.42
N VAL A 40 -8.85 22.93 -34.56
CA VAL A 40 -8.04 23.15 -33.38
C VAL A 40 -8.24 21.88 -32.57
N GLY A 41 -7.38 20.89 -32.82
CA GLY A 41 -7.21 19.79 -31.90
C GLY A 41 -6.78 20.43 -30.60
N CYS A 42 -7.70 20.51 -29.64
CA CYS A 42 -7.31 20.50 -28.25
C CYS A 42 -6.57 19.19 -28.05
N THR A 43 -5.26 19.22 -28.23
CA THR A 43 -4.39 18.24 -27.59
C THR A 43 -4.67 18.41 -26.12
N ALA A 44 -5.47 17.51 -25.56
CA ALA A 44 -5.45 17.28 -24.13
C ALA A 44 -3.97 17.11 -23.78
N SER A 45 -3.42 18.08 -23.04
CA SER A 45 -2.12 17.94 -22.42
C SER A 45 -2.12 16.61 -21.70
N GLY A 46 -1.07 15.81 -21.95
CA GLY A 46 -1.00 14.40 -21.63
C GLY A 46 -1.65 14.05 -20.29
N ALA A 47 -2.59 13.11 -20.33
CA ALA A 47 -2.67 12.18 -19.21
C ALA A 47 -1.28 11.52 -19.17
N ASP A 48 -0.60 11.59 -18.03
CA ASP A 48 0.59 10.78 -17.80
C ASP A 48 0.25 9.35 -18.24
N GLU A 49 1.02 8.83 -19.19
CA GLU A 49 0.96 7.41 -19.48
C GLU A 49 1.24 6.70 -18.15
N PRO A 50 0.39 5.75 -17.71
CA PRO A 50 0.61 5.07 -16.45
C PRO A 50 2.01 4.47 -16.46
N ALA A 51 2.79 4.82 -15.43
CA ALA A 51 4.14 4.33 -15.23
C ALA A 51 4.23 2.83 -15.54
N ALA A 52 5.22 2.43 -16.33
CA ALA A 52 5.30 1.06 -16.83
C ALA A 52 5.48 0.06 -15.67
N LEU A 53 4.64 -0.97 -15.60
CA LEU A 53 4.81 -2.07 -14.65
C LEU A 53 6.11 -2.83 -14.97
N VAL A 54 7.06 -2.83 -14.04
CA VAL A 54 8.38 -3.47 -14.23
C VAL A 54 8.52 -4.78 -13.47
N TRP A 55 7.76 -4.96 -12.39
CA TRP A 55 7.73 -6.20 -11.62
C TRP A 55 6.41 -6.31 -10.86
N SER A 56 5.87 -7.52 -10.76
CA SER A 56 4.78 -7.81 -9.84
C SER A 56 4.77 -9.26 -9.37
N ASP A 57 4.13 -9.49 -8.23
CA ASP A 57 3.63 -10.80 -7.82
C ASP A 57 2.14 -10.65 -7.52
N GLU A 58 1.31 -11.45 -8.19
CA GLU A 58 -0.15 -11.47 -8.04
C GLU A 58 -0.60 -12.65 -7.16
N PHE A 59 0.35 -13.42 -6.62
CA PHE A 59 0.12 -14.52 -5.67
C PHE A 59 -0.88 -15.60 -6.14
N ASP A 60 -1.01 -15.78 -7.45
CA ASP A 60 -1.75 -16.88 -8.07
C ASP A 60 -1.11 -18.23 -7.73
N GLY A 61 -1.94 -19.19 -7.29
CA GLY A 61 -1.52 -20.58 -7.09
C GLY A 61 -2.47 -21.37 -6.20
N ASP A 62 -2.20 -22.66 -6.05
CA ASP A 62 -3.04 -23.55 -5.24
C ASP A 62 -2.95 -23.22 -3.75
N ALA A 63 -4.06 -23.41 -3.02
CA ALA A 63 -4.09 -23.24 -1.57
C ALA A 63 -3.03 -24.12 -0.89
N GLY A 64 -2.22 -23.52 -0.01
CA GLY A 64 -1.14 -24.18 0.70
C GLY A 64 0.19 -24.24 -0.07
N ALA A 65 0.24 -23.80 -1.32
CA ALA A 65 1.51 -23.64 -2.04
C ALA A 65 2.34 -22.51 -1.41
N PRO A 66 3.69 -22.59 -1.44
CA PRO A 66 4.54 -21.49 -0.97
C PRO A 66 4.50 -20.31 -1.97
N PRO A 67 4.87 -19.08 -1.55
CA PRO A 67 5.14 -18.00 -2.47
C PRO A 67 6.26 -18.38 -3.45
N SER A 68 6.29 -17.73 -4.62
CA SER A 68 7.25 -18.06 -5.69
C SER A 68 8.70 -17.93 -5.21
N THR A 69 9.44 -19.04 -5.19
CA THR A 69 10.86 -19.07 -4.82
C THR A 69 11.78 -18.38 -5.83
N GLY A 70 11.27 -18.05 -7.01
CA GLY A 70 11.95 -17.18 -7.98
C GLY A 70 11.78 -15.69 -7.69
N ARG A 71 10.93 -15.33 -6.74
CA ARG A 71 10.61 -13.94 -6.37
C ARG A 71 10.89 -13.63 -4.92
N TRP A 72 10.70 -14.59 -4.02
CA TRP A 72 10.78 -14.39 -2.57
C TRP A 72 11.73 -15.39 -1.91
N ARG A 73 12.47 -14.91 -0.90
CA ARG A 73 13.08 -15.73 0.14
C ARG A 73 12.26 -15.60 1.43
N ILE A 74 12.08 -16.71 2.14
CA ILE A 74 11.46 -16.71 3.47
C ILE A 74 12.57 -16.54 4.51
N LEU A 75 12.43 -15.58 5.40
CA LEU A 75 13.33 -15.34 6.52
C LEU A 75 12.80 -16.07 7.76
N THR A 76 13.66 -16.84 8.42
CA THR A 76 13.29 -17.65 9.59
C THR A 76 14.10 -17.29 10.82
N GLY A 77 13.53 -17.50 12.00
CA GLY A 77 14.22 -17.35 13.28
C GLY A 77 13.41 -16.56 14.32
N ALA A 78 13.83 -16.70 15.57
CA ALA A 78 13.32 -15.94 16.71
C ALA A 78 14.39 -14.94 17.20
N GLY A 79 14.20 -14.38 18.40
CA GLY A 79 15.18 -13.51 19.04
C GLY A 79 14.96 -12.02 18.82
N GLY A 80 13.71 -11.62 18.56
CA GLY A 80 13.26 -10.23 18.70
C GLY A 80 13.46 -9.31 17.50
N TRP A 81 14.26 -9.72 16.50
CA TRP A 81 14.41 -8.99 15.23
C TRP A 81 14.80 -7.49 15.36
N GLY A 82 15.41 -7.12 16.50
CA GLY A 82 15.83 -5.75 16.81
C GLY A 82 14.79 -4.93 17.60
N ASN A 83 13.58 -5.45 17.79
CA ASN A 83 12.44 -4.71 18.35
C ASN A 83 11.72 -5.46 19.49
N ASP A 84 12.37 -6.40 20.17
CA ASP A 84 11.76 -7.24 21.22
C ASP A 84 10.52 -8.04 20.78
N GLU A 85 10.47 -8.41 19.49
CA GLU A 85 9.41 -9.23 18.90
C GLU A 85 9.35 -10.65 19.52
N LEU A 86 8.17 -11.25 19.61
CA LEU A 86 7.89 -12.48 20.37
C LEU A 86 7.69 -13.73 19.51
N GLN A 87 7.61 -13.57 18.18
CA GLN A 87 7.43 -14.68 17.25
C GLN A 87 8.76 -15.31 16.80
N ALA A 88 8.68 -16.58 16.41
CA ALA A 88 9.60 -17.16 15.44
C ALA A 88 9.00 -16.99 14.04
N TYR A 89 9.74 -16.40 13.10
CA TYR A 89 9.37 -16.50 11.69
C TYR A 89 9.71 -17.90 11.17
N THR A 90 8.80 -18.52 10.42
CA THR A 90 8.95 -19.89 9.89
C THR A 90 8.65 -19.93 8.39
N SER A 91 9.04 -21.03 7.75
CA SER A 91 8.64 -21.37 6.37
C SER A 91 7.53 -22.41 6.30
N GLU A 92 6.82 -22.65 7.39
CA GLU A 92 5.72 -23.61 7.43
C GLU A 92 4.50 -23.05 6.69
N ALA A 93 3.78 -23.91 5.99
CA ALA A 93 2.59 -23.52 5.23
C ALA A 93 1.48 -22.92 6.14
N ASP A 94 1.49 -23.25 7.43
CA ASP A 94 0.59 -22.68 8.42
C ASP A 94 0.90 -21.20 8.71
N ASN A 95 2.13 -20.74 8.47
CA ASN A 95 2.53 -19.34 8.63
C ASN A 95 2.63 -18.57 7.31
N VAL A 96 3.03 -19.22 6.21
CA VAL A 96 3.15 -18.58 4.90
C VAL A 96 2.76 -19.53 3.77
N ALA A 97 1.66 -19.22 3.09
CA ALA A 97 1.24 -19.92 1.89
C ALA A 97 0.26 -19.08 1.07
N LEU A 98 0.03 -19.49 -0.16
CA LEU A 98 -1.07 -19.01 -0.98
C LEU A 98 -2.40 -19.57 -0.43
N ASP A 99 -3.48 -18.81 -0.54
CA ASP A 99 -4.81 -19.22 -0.07
C ASP A 99 -5.66 -19.95 -1.12
N GLY A 100 -5.23 -19.94 -2.38
CA GLY A 100 -6.00 -20.51 -3.50
C GLY A 100 -7.00 -19.56 -4.13
N GLU A 101 -7.11 -18.33 -3.62
CA GLU A 101 -8.02 -17.28 -4.07
C GLU A 101 -7.29 -16.09 -4.70
N GLY A 102 -5.98 -16.23 -4.94
CA GLY A 102 -5.13 -15.19 -5.52
C GLY A 102 -4.47 -14.30 -4.46
N HIS A 103 -4.28 -14.80 -3.23
CA HIS A 103 -3.60 -14.03 -2.19
C HIS A 103 -2.49 -14.84 -1.52
N LEU A 104 -1.45 -14.13 -1.12
CA LEU A 104 -0.51 -14.59 -0.10
C LEU A 104 -1.14 -14.41 1.27
N ARG A 105 -1.12 -15.46 2.09
CA ARG A 105 -1.47 -15.43 3.52
C ARG A 105 -0.21 -15.51 4.36
N ILE A 106 0.03 -14.48 5.17
CA ILE A 106 0.96 -14.50 6.31
C ILE A 106 0.12 -14.62 7.57
N ARG A 107 0.35 -15.67 8.35
CA ARG A 107 -0.50 -16.04 9.50
C ARG A 107 0.32 -16.15 10.77
N ALA A 108 -0.06 -15.36 11.77
CA ALA A 108 0.47 -15.45 13.12
C ALA A 108 -0.34 -16.45 13.95
N LEU A 109 0.36 -17.30 14.72
CA LEU A 109 -0.22 -18.35 15.57
C LEU A 109 0.34 -18.25 16.99
N ALA A 110 -0.51 -18.52 17.99
CA ALA A 110 -0.11 -18.68 19.39
C ALA A 110 0.39 -20.09 19.66
N GLU A 111 1.52 -20.43 19.04
CA GLU A 111 2.13 -21.75 19.11
C GLU A 111 3.57 -21.64 19.64
N PRO A 112 3.80 -22.06 20.90
CA PRO A 112 5.14 -22.08 21.45
C PRO A 112 6.06 -23.01 20.66
N THR A 113 7.23 -22.50 20.28
CA THR A 113 8.21 -23.25 19.49
C THR A 113 9.64 -22.90 19.88
N LEU A 114 10.59 -23.62 19.30
CA LEU A 114 12.00 -23.26 19.27
C LEU A 114 12.39 -23.03 17.81
N ASP A 115 13.18 -22.00 17.54
CA ASP A 115 13.81 -21.86 16.22
C ASP A 115 14.96 -22.86 16.00
N ALA A 116 15.60 -22.79 14.83
CA ALA A 116 16.69 -23.68 14.45
C ALA A 116 17.91 -23.59 15.39
N GLU A 117 18.11 -22.46 16.06
CA GLU A 117 19.18 -22.24 17.05
C GLU A 117 18.74 -22.59 18.48
N GLY A 118 17.51 -23.07 18.67
CA GLY A 118 16.96 -23.44 19.97
C GLY A 118 16.45 -22.26 20.79
N ARG A 119 16.26 -21.07 20.19
CA ARG A 119 15.70 -19.91 20.87
C ARG A 119 14.18 -20.07 21.00
N PRO A 120 13.61 -19.86 22.20
CA PRO A 120 12.18 -19.99 22.40
C PRO A 120 11.40 -18.82 21.80
N ALA A 121 10.22 -19.12 21.26
CA ALA A 121 9.22 -18.14 20.88
C ALA A 121 7.84 -18.61 21.35
N ALA A 122 6.98 -17.67 21.76
CA ALA A 122 5.61 -17.99 22.18
C ALA A 122 4.62 -18.03 21.00
N TYR A 123 5.04 -17.49 19.86
CA TYR A 123 4.24 -17.34 18.65
C TYR A 123 5.04 -17.77 17.43
N THR A 124 4.35 -18.10 16.35
CA THR A 124 4.93 -18.25 15.01
C THR A 124 4.28 -17.26 14.06
N SER A 125 5.02 -16.84 13.03
CA SER A 125 4.51 -16.03 11.92
C SER A 125 5.42 -16.21 10.70
N ALA A 126 5.31 -15.35 9.70
CA ALA A 126 6.25 -15.33 8.58
C ALA A 126 6.72 -13.93 8.22
N ARG A 127 7.92 -13.91 7.63
CA ARG A 127 8.57 -12.75 7.04
C ARG A 127 9.19 -13.18 5.72
N ILE A 128 8.88 -12.46 4.64
CA ILE A 128 9.43 -12.73 3.32
C ILE A 128 10.13 -11.49 2.77
N GLU A 129 11.14 -11.71 1.94
CA GLU A 129 11.91 -10.67 1.27
C GLU A 129 12.03 -10.97 -0.22
N SER A 130 11.92 -9.95 -1.08
CA SER A 130 12.09 -10.11 -2.51
C SER A 130 13.53 -10.44 -2.89
N LEU A 131 13.72 -11.30 -3.90
CA LEU A 131 15.04 -11.60 -4.46
C LEU A 131 15.57 -10.47 -5.35
N GLN A 132 14.66 -9.70 -5.94
CA GLN A 132 14.99 -8.51 -6.72
C GLN A 132 14.98 -7.28 -5.82
N ALA A 133 15.90 -6.36 -6.09
CA ALA A 133 15.94 -5.05 -5.48
C ALA A 133 15.61 -3.98 -6.53
N PHE A 134 15.06 -2.85 -6.07
CA PHE A 134 14.57 -1.76 -6.91
C PHE A 134 15.20 -0.44 -6.48
N THR A 135 15.29 0.50 -7.41
CA THR A 135 15.65 1.89 -7.13
C THR A 135 14.65 2.79 -7.83
N TYR A 136 14.02 3.66 -7.06
CA TYR A 136 12.96 4.57 -7.51
C TYR A 136 11.72 3.88 -8.08
N GLY A 137 10.79 4.72 -8.53
CA GLY A 137 9.51 4.32 -9.09
C GLY A 137 8.42 4.22 -8.02
N ARG A 138 7.29 3.67 -8.41
CA ARG A 138 6.16 3.46 -7.51
C ARG A 138 6.14 2.02 -7.03
N ILE A 139 6.21 1.83 -5.72
CA ILE A 139 6.08 0.54 -5.06
C ILE A 139 4.72 0.52 -4.37
N GLU A 140 3.89 -0.47 -4.63
CA GLU A 140 2.58 -0.60 -4.00
C GLU A 140 2.20 -2.05 -3.74
N ALA A 141 1.37 -2.26 -2.73
CA ALA A 141 0.77 -3.55 -2.42
C ALA A 141 -0.68 -3.38 -1.97
N ARG A 142 -1.54 -4.29 -2.41
CA ARG A 142 -2.92 -4.38 -1.91
C ARG A 142 -2.99 -5.39 -0.78
N ILE A 143 -3.21 -4.90 0.44
CA ILE A 143 -3.09 -5.68 1.68
C ILE A 143 -4.37 -5.54 2.51
N LYS A 144 -4.76 -6.63 3.16
CA LYS A 144 -5.72 -6.64 4.26
C LYS A 144 -4.99 -7.06 5.53
N VAL A 145 -4.96 -6.17 6.52
CA VAL A 145 -4.26 -6.36 7.79
C VAL A 145 -5.19 -6.95 8.86
N PRO A 146 -4.69 -7.73 9.84
CA PRO A 146 -5.46 -8.08 11.02
C PRO A 146 -5.41 -6.96 12.06
N ALA A 147 -6.49 -6.82 12.84
CA ALA A 147 -6.49 -6.04 14.07
C ALA A 147 -6.22 -6.95 15.28
N GLY A 148 -5.64 -6.37 16.33
CA GLY A 148 -5.39 -7.04 17.59
C GLY A 148 -4.19 -6.44 18.32
N GLN A 149 -4.30 -6.33 19.64
CA GLN A 149 -3.21 -5.89 20.50
C GLN A 149 -1.95 -6.75 20.25
N GLY A 150 -0.81 -6.10 20.06
CA GLY A 150 0.47 -6.76 19.79
C GLY A 150 0.64 -7.37 18.39
N LEU A 151 -0.34 -7.29 17.49
CA LEU A 151 -0.15 -7.66 16.09
C LEU A 151 0.40 -6.46 15.32
N TRP A 152 1.49 -6.63 14.59
CA TRP A 152 2.15 -5.54 13.86
C TRP A 152 2.38 -5.93 12.40
N SER A 153 1.56 -5.36 11.53
CA SER A 153 1.63 -5.58 10.07
C SER A 153 2.63 -4.63 9.45
N ALA A 154 3.49 -5.15 8.56
CA ALA A 154 4.48 -4.34 7.86
C ALA A 154 4.60 -4.68 6.36
N PHE A 155 4.64 -3.64 5.53
CA PHE A 155 5.13 -3.67 4.14
C PHE A 155 6.14 -2.54 3.97
N TRP A 156 7.37 -2.90 3.63
CA TRP A 156 8.52 -2.01 3.77
C TRP A 156 9.68 -2.41 2.86
N THR A 157 10.72 -1.59 2.82
CA THR A 157 11.93 -1.86 2.06
C THR A 157 13.18 -1.76 2.93
N LEU A 158 14.22 -2.51 2.58
CA LEU A 158 15.52 -2.45 3.24
C LEU A 158 16.64 -2.42 2.20
N GLY A 159 17.69 -1.63 2.45
CA GLY A 159 18.81 -1.54 1.52
C GLY A 159 19.43 -2.91 1.27
N GLN A 160 19.61 -3.27 0.00
CA GLN A 160 20.12 -4.59 -0.39
C GLN A 160 21.50 -4.88 0.22
N ASP A 161 22.27 -3.83 0.51
CA ASP A 161 23.60 -3.91 1.09
C ASP A 161 23.62 -3.98 2.62
N HIS A 162 22.47 -4.12 3.30
CA HIS A 162 22.34 -4.09 4.77
C HIS A 162 23.26 -5.09 5.50
N GLU A 163 23.52 -6.27 4.94
CA GLU A 163 24.46 -7.23 5.53
C GLU A 163 25.91 -6.71 5.53
N SER A 164 26.25 -5.83 4.58
CA SER A 164 27.60 -5.27 4.41
C SER A 164 27.79 -3.91 5.10
N VAL A 165 26.76 -3.04 5.08
CA VAL A 165 26.86 -1.68 5.63
C VAL A 165 26.19 -1.52 6.99
N GLY A 166 25.31 -2.46 7.36
CA GLY A 166 24.50 -2.43 8.57
C GLY A 166 23.33 -1.45 8.51
N TRP A 167 22.26 -1.76 9.25
CA TRP A 167 21.22 -0.80 9.58
C TRP A 167 21.74 0.24 10.60
N PRO A 168 21.36 1.52 10.52
CA PRO A 168 20.43 2.14 9.56
C PRO A 168 21.15 2.73 8.34
N ARG A 169 22.41 2.37 8.06
CA ARG A 169 23.17 2.96 6.95
C ARG A 169 22.64 2.52 5.58
N SER A 170 22.08 1.33 5.49
CA SER A 170 21.46 0.77 4.29
C SER A 170 20.16 1.49 3.87
N GLY A 171 19.54 2.23 4.80
CA GLY A 171 18.23 2.82 4.58
C GLY A 171 17.09 1.81 4.71
N GLU A 172 15.95 2.32 5.17
CA GLU A 172 14.69 1.59 5.34
C GLU A 172 13.54 2.54 4.99
N ILE A 173 12.56 2.05 4.22
CA ILE A 173 11.34 2.80 3.85
C ILE A 173 10.14 1.97 4.27
N ASP A 174 9.39 2.45 5.24
CA ASP A 174 8.23 1.76 5.80
C ASP A 174 6.97 2.31 5.15
N VAL A 175 6.38 1.54 4.23
CA VAL A 175 5.22 1.95 3.42
C VAL A 175 3.91 1.74 4.18
N LEU A 176 3.87 0.67 4.96
CA LEU A 176 2.78 0.34 5.86
C LEU A 176 3.40 -0.20 7.14
N GLU A 177 3.10 0.45 8.26
CA GLU A 177 3.15 -0.14 9.58
C GLU A 177 1.84 0.19 10.32
N THR A 178 1.21 -0.82 10.91
CA THR A 178 0.02 -0.61 11.75
C THR A 178 -0.14 -1.74 12.77
N PHE A 179 -0.79 -1.45 13.88
CA PHE A 179 -1.00 -2.36 14.99
C PHE A 179 -2.24 -1.96 15.82
N GLY A 180 -2.60 -2.80 16.79
CA GLY A 180 -3.71 -2.50 17.72
C GLY A 180 -5.06 -2.50 17.03
N ASP A 181 -5.80 -1.39 17.12
CA ASP A 181 -7.10 -1.22 16.45
C ASP A 181 -6.98 -0.85 14.97
N THR A 182 -5.75 -0.69 14.46
CA THR A 182 -5.43 -0.39 13.06
C THR A 182 -6.01 0.92 12.52
N ARG A 183 -6.33 1.87 13.41
CA ARG A 183 -6.78 3.20 13.00
C ARG A 183 -5.61 4.12 12.68
N ASP A 184 -4.43 3.84 13.21
CA ASP A 184 -3.21 4.57 12.89
C ASP A 184 -2.41 3.84 11.81
N LEU A 185 -2.23 4.51 10.66
CA LEU A 185 -1.27 4.13 9.63
C LEU A 185 0.04 4.89 9.86
N HIS A 186 1.14 4.17 9.95
CA HIS A 186 2.46 4.74 10.03
C HIS A 186 3.21 4.53 8.71
N ALA A 187 3.86 5.59 8.25
CA ALA A 187 4.83 5.57 7.17
C ALA A 187 6.12 6.24 7.66
N ASN A 188 7.27 5.64 7.39
CA ASN A 188 8.51 6.06 8.01
C ASN A 188 9.69 5.87 7.06
N ALA A 189 10.80 6.51 7.41
CA ALA A 189 12.08 6.25 6.80
C ALA A 189 13.15 6.28 7.87
N HIS A 190 14.01 5.28 7.90
CA HIS A 190 15.15 5.22 8.81
C HIS A 190 16.46 5.31 8.04
N ALA A 191 17.37 6.13 8.53
CA ALA A 191 18.70 6.26 7.95
C ALA A 191 19.74 6.71 8.96
N ALA A 192 21.01 6.48 8.61
CA ALA A 192 22.12 6.93 9.44
C ALA A 192 22.21 8.46 9.50
N SER A 193 22.49 8.96 10.70
CA SER A 193 22.85 10.35 10.94
C SER A 193 24.21 10.38 11.63
N ARG A 194 25.04 11.37 11.31
CA ARG A 194 26.24 11.66 12.11
C ARG A 194 26.05 12.84 13.04
N GLU A 195 24.86 13.44 13.04
CA GLU A 195 24.51 14.44 14.03
C GLU A 195 24.58 13.81 15.43
N PRO A 196 25.36 14.37 16.37
CA PRO A 196 25.48 13.81 17.71
C PRO A 196 24.14 13.69 18.43
N ALA A 197 23.22 14.63 18.18
CA ALA A 197 21.87 14.65 18.76
C ALA A 197 21.00 13.47 18.31
N ASP A 198 21.26 12.94 17.11
CA ASP A 198 20.50 11.85 16.50
C ASP A 198 20.96 10.46 16.98
N GLY A 199 22.01 10.39 17.81
CA GLY A 199 22.49 9.11 18.35
C GLY A 199 22.92 8.10 17.28
N GLY A 200 23.29 8.57 16.09
CA GLY A 200 23.70 7.74 14.96
C GLY A 200 22.61 7.46 13.91
N ARG A 201 21.36 7.90 14.12
CA ARG A 201 20.24 7.64 13.19
C ARG A 201 19.18 8.73 13.21
N TRP A 202 18.63 9.05 12.05
CA TRP A 202 17.43 9.88 11.95
C TRP A 202 16.25 9.03 11.48
N GLN A 203 15.04 9.49 11.82
CA GLN A 203 13.78 8.91 11.35
C GLN A 203 12.80 10.02 10.96
N ALA A 204 11.89 9.75 10.04
CA ALA A 204 10.87 10.69 9.60
C ALA A 204 9.47 10.05 9.58
N LEU A 205 8.99 9.70 10.77
CA LEU A 205 7.69 9.08 10.98
C LEU A 205 6.54 10.04 10.69
N GLY A 206 5.63 9.61 9.82
CA GLY A 206 4.30 10.18 9.64
C GLY A 206 3.24 9.21 10.15
N THR A 207 2.30 9.71 10.95
CA THR A 207 1.13 8.95 11.42
C THR A 207 -0.15 9.57 10.88
N THR A 208 -1.00 8.75 10.28
CA THR A 208 -2.33 9.14 9.81
C THR A 208 -3.38 8.34 10.57
N THR A 209 -4.18 9.02 11.39
CA THR A 209 -5.31 8.43 12.10
C THR A 209 -6.55 8.45 11.19
N LEU A 210 -7.16 7.28 11.00
CA LEU A 210 -8.29 7.06 10.12
C LEU A 210 -9.63 7.02 10.88
N ASP A 211 -10.71 7.34 10.15
CA ASP A 211 -12.07 7.24 10.65
C ASP A 211 -12.58 5.80 10.74
N GLU A 212 -12.01 4.89 9.95
CA GLU A 212 -12.31 3.45 10.02
C GLU A 212 -11.01 2.65 10.15
N PRO A 213 -11.02 1.51 10.88
CA PRO A 213 -9.88 0.62 10.96
C PRO A 213 -9.42 0.10 9.60
N LEU A 214 -8.11 0.02 9.37
CA LEU A 214 -7.56 -0.62 8.16
C LEU A 214 -7.95 -2.10 8.06
N ALA A 215 -8.17 -2.78 9.19
CA ALA A 215 -8.54 -4.19 9.23
C ALA A 215 -9.94 -4.50 8.65
N ASP A 216 -10.79 -3.49 8.46
CA ASP A 216 -12.14 -3.66 7.93
C ASP A 216 -12.15 -3.97 6.42
N GLY A 217 -11.04 -3.73 5.71
CA GLY A 217 -11.00 -3.80 4.26
C GLY A 217 -9.65 -4.11 3.65
N TRP A 218 -9.66 -4.16 2.33
CA TRP A 218 -8.44 -4.16 1.53
C TRP A 218 -8.08 -2.73 1.17
N HIS A 219 -6.81 -2.39 1.33
CA HIS A 219 -6.28 -1.08 0.98
C HIS A 219 -5.04 -1.22 0.11
N VAL A 220 -4.77 -0.20 -0.71
CA VAL A 220 -3.54 -0.09 -1.49
C VAL A 220 -2.59 0.84 -0.74
N TYR A 221 -1.49 0.28 -0.27
CA TYR A 221 -0.41 1.01 0.39
C TYR A 221 0.71 1.20 -0.63
N GLY A 222 1.21 2.42 -0.80
CA GLY A 222 2.26 2.67 -1.78
C GLY A 222 3.18 3.82 -1.44
N VAL A 223 4.34 3.84 -2.09
CA VAL A 223 5.30 4.94 -2.06
C VAL A 223 5.73 5.28 -3.48
N ASP A 224 5.59 6.55 -3.85
CA ASP A 224 6.27 7.11 -5.01
C ASP A 224 7.66 7.55 -4.56
N TRP A 225 8.68 6.82 -5.01
CA TRP A 225 10.06 6.97 -4.58
C TRP A 225 10.91 7.55 -5.70
N THR A 226 11.49 8.72 -5.44
CA THR A 226 12.42 9.40 -6.35
C THR A 226 13.72 9.74 -5.64
N GLY A 227 14.71 10.25 -6.38
CA GLY A 227 15.96 10.75 -5.78
C GLY A 227 15.77 11.94 -4.82
N ASP A 228 14.62 12.64 -4.89
CA ASP A 228 14.36 13.86 -4.12
C ASP A 228 13.30 13.67 -3.02
N ALA A 229 12.45 12.65 -3.12
CA ALA A 229 11.33 12.48 -2.22
C ALA A 229 10.86 11.02 -2.07
N LEU A 230 10.26 10.75 -0.91
CA LEU A 230 9.38 9.61 -0.64
C LEU A 230 7.98 10.16 -0.41
N VAL A 231 7.02 9.78 -1.24
CA VAL A 231 5.62 10.21 -1.13
C VAL A 231 4.75 8.99 -0.86
N PHE A 232 4.21 8.88 0.35
CA PHE A 232 3.43 7.72 0.79
C PHE A 232 1.95 7.93 0.52
N THR A 233 1.30 6.87 0.03
CA THR A 233 -0.09 6.88 -0.39
C THR A 233 -0.88 5.74 0.24
N LEU A 234 -2.13 6.05 0.62
CA LEU A 234 -3.16 5.09 1.00
C LEU A 234 -4.31 5.23 -0.01
N ASP A 235 -4.66 4.15 -0.68
CA ASP A 235 -5.70 4.12 -1.72
C ASP A 235 -5.50 5.19 -2.80
N GLY A 236 -4.23 5.42 -3.18
CA GLY A 236 -3.82 6.41 -4.18
C GLY A 236 -3.83 7.86 -3.68
N THR A 237 -4.15 8.11 -2.40
CA THR A 237 -4.12 9.45 -1.81
C THR A 237 -2.88 9.62 -0.94
N GLU A 238 -2.11 10.68 -1.19
CA GLU A 238 -0.95 11.04 -0.35
C GLU A 238 -1.37 11.32 1.10
N HIS A 239 -0.65 10.74 2.06
CA HIS A 239 -0.86 10.97 3.48
C HIS A 239 0.42 11.34 4.24
N HIS A 240 1.60 11.09 3.66
CA HIS A 240 2.88 11.49 4.22
C HIS A 240 3.91 11.75 3.11
N ARG A 241 4.87 12.64 3.39
CA ARG A 241 5.94 12.98 2.45
C ARG A 241 7.23 13.30 3.20
N ILE A 242 8.33 12.79 2.66
CA ILE A 242 9.68 13.08 3.14
C ILE A 242 10.47 13.64 1.97
N LEU A 243 10.98 14.87 2.10
CA LEU A 243 11.84 15.47 1.10
C LEU A 243 13.30 15.32 1.50
N ARG A 244 14.16 14.97 0.55
CA ARG A 244 15.62 15.02 0.74
C ARG A 244 16.10 16.41 1.14
N ALA A 245 15.42 17.45 0.64
CA ALA A 245 15.72 18.84 0.96
C ALA A 245 15.43 19.22 2.42
N ASP A 246 14.61 18.44 3.14
CA ASP A 246 14.31 18.67 4.55
C ASP A 246 15.36 18.05 5.48
N LEU A 247 16.29 17.25 4.95
CA LEU A 247 17.41 16.75 5.72
C LEU A 247 18.26 17.89 6.27
N SER A 248 18.67 17.75 7.52
CA SER A 248 19.45 18.75 8.23
C SER A 248 20.83 18.22 8.62
N GLY A 249 21.82 19.11 8.67
CA GLY A 249 23.16 18.78 9.16
C GLY A 249 23.82 17.60 8.41
N GLU A 250 24.27 16.61 9.15
CA GLU A 250 24.90 15.38 8.67
C GLU A 250 23.94 14.18 8.55
N GLN A 251 22.64 14.43 8.42
CA GLN A 251 21.67 13.40 8.05
C GLN A 251 21.94 12.89 6.63
N ARG A 252 21.96 11.57 6.45
CA ARG A 252 22.23 10.94 5.15
C ARG A 252 20.95 10.51 4.47
N TRP A 253 20.91 10.60 3.14
CA TRP A 253 19.87 10.03 2.29
C TRP A 253 20.38 8.75 1.61
N PRO A 254 20.09 7.55 2.13
CA PRO A 254 20.53 6.28 1.54
C PRO A 254 19.63 5.79 0.39
N PHE A 255 18.52 6.48 0.13
CA PHE A 255 17.48 6.03 -0.82
C PHE A 255 17.82 6.30 -2.30
N ASP A 256 19.11 6.41 -2.65
CA ASP A 256 19.58 6.32 -4.04
C ASP A 256 20.07 4.89 -4.39
N GLY A 257 20.17 4.01 -3.39
CA GLY A 257 20.62 2.63 -3.55
C GLY A 257 19.47 1.64 -3.81
N PRO A 258 19.76 0.42 -4.25
CA PRO A 258 18.77 -0.63 -4.41
C PRO A 258 18.20 -1.11 -3.06
N GLN A 259 16.89 -1.25 -3.00
CA GLN A 259 16.13 -1.71 -1.83
C GLN A 259 15.38 -3.00 -2.18
N VAL A 260 15.43 -4.01 -1.30
CA VAL A 260 14.57 -5.19 -1.37
C VAL A 260 13.24 -4.91 -0.67
N LEU A 261 12.17 -5.60 -1.07
CA LEU A 261 10.83 -5.48 -0.49
C LEU A 261 10.64 -6.52 0.61
N LEU A 262 9.95 -6.15 1.69
CA LEU A 262 9.65 -7.04 2.81
C LEU A 262 8.18 -6.99 3.18
N LEU A 263 7.65 -8.16 3.55
CA LEU A 263 6.31 -8.34 4.10
C LEU A 263 6.41 -9.20 5.36
N ASN A 264 5.78 -8.78 6.45
CA ASN A 264 5.67 -9.59 7.66
C ASN A 264 4.48 -9.18 8.53
N LEU A 265 4.11 -10.11 9.41
CA LEU A 265 3.22 -9.87 10.54
C LEU A 265 3.99 -10.20 11.83
N ALA A 266 4.54 -9.20 12.50
CA ALA A 266 5.21 -9.36 13.78
C ALA A 266 4.17 -9.56 14.90
N VAL A 267 4.62 -10.20 15.99
CA VAL A 267 3.82 -10.39 17.21
C VAL A 267 4.61 -9.87 18.40
N GLY A 268 4.05 -8.91 19.12
CA GLY A 268 4.74 -8.20 20.18
C GLY A 268 5.73 -7.17 19.63
N GLY A 269 6.63 -6.75 20.51
CA GLY A 269 7.65 -5.75 20.24
C GLY A 269 7.52 -4.53 21.15
N SER A 270 8.60 -3.75 21.24
CA SER A 270 8.66 -2.59 22.16
C SER A 270 7.63 -1.51 21.80
N TRP A 271 7.24 -1.42 20.53
CA TRP A 271 6.28 -0.42 20.04
C TRP A 271 4.81 -0.87 20.18
N PRO A 272 4.36 -1.99 19.57
CA PRO A 272 2.97 -2.42 19.71
C PRO A 272 2.66 -2.98 21.10
N GLY A 273 3.67 -3.36 21.90
CA GLY A 273 3.49 -4.12 23.14
C GLY A 273 3.12 -5.57 22.89
N PRO A 274 3.09 -6.44 23.92
CA PRO A 274 2.73 -7.84 23.75
C PRO A 274 1.23 -8.01 23.41
N PRO A 275 0.82 -9.16 22.84
CA PRO A 275 -0.57 -9.59 22.83
C PRO A 275 -1.17 -9.66 24.24
N ASP A 276 -2.49 -9.48 24.33
CA ASP A 276 -3.27 -9.66 25.57
C ASP A 276 -4.51 -10.54 25.33
N ASP A 277 -5.39 -10.65 26.33
CA ASP A 277 -6.60 -11.49 26.26
C ASP A 277 -7.59 -11.05 25.15
N SER A 278 -7.42 -9.86 24.56
CA SER A 278 -8.23 -9.38 23.44
C SER A 278 -7.68 -9.79 22.08
N THR A 279 -6.41 -10.23 22.01
CA THR A 279 -5.78 -10.64 20.75
C THR A 279 -6.30 -12.00 20.30
N VAL A 280 -6.90 -12.03 19.10
CA VAL A 280 -7.43 -13.28 18.52
C VAL A 280 -6.38 -13.91 17.61
N PHE A 281 -6.03 -15.16 17.91
CA PHE A 281 -5.24 -16.02 17.03
C PHE A 281 -6.12 -17.15 16.47
N PRO A 282 -5.88 -17.63 15.23
CA PRO A 282 -4.91 -17.12 14.26
C PRO A 282 -5.24 -15.69 13.79
N ALA A 283 -4.21 -14.92 13.44
CA ALA A 283 -4.35 -13.61 12.81
C ALA A 283 -3.66 -13.62 11.44
N GLU A 284 -4.29 -13.00 10.45
CA GLU A 284 -3.88 -13.14 9.04
C GLU A 284 -3.70 -11.77 8.40
N LEU A 285 -2.51 -11.57 7.83
CA LEU A 285 -2.22 -10.52 6.86
C LEU A 285 -2.34 -11.16 5.47
N LEU A 286 -3.25 -10.64 4.66
CA LEU A 286 -3.48 -11.10 3.29
C LEU A 286 -2.93 -10.08 2.31
N VAL A 287 -2.22 -10.54 1.28
CA VAL A 287 -1.67 -9.71 0.21
C VAL A 287 -2.19 -10.20 -1.12
N ASP A 288 -2.91 -9.34 -1.83
CA ASP A 288 -3.47 -9.63 -3.15
C ASP A 288 -2.41 -9.49 -4.23
N TRP A 289 -1.63 -8.41 -4.20
CA TRP A 289 -0.49 -8.26 -5.08
C TRP A 289 0.54 -7.30 -4.50
N VAL A 290 1.77 -7.42 -5.00
CA VAL A 290 2.82 -6.40 -4.89
C VAL A 290 3.23 -6.00 -6.30
N ARG A 291 3.29 -4.69 -6.57
CA ARG A 291 3.64 -4.14 -7.88
C ARG A 291 4.69 -3.05 -7.75
N VAL A 292 5.60 -3.03 -8.72
CA VAL A 292 6.61 -1.99 -8.89
C VAL A 292 6.49 -1.43 -10.30
N HIS A 293 6.33 -0.13 -10.39
CA HIS A 293 6.29 0.63 -11.63
C HIS A 293 7.55 1.49 -11.76
N ALA A 294 8.04 1.69 -12.98
CA ALA A 294 9.16 2.59 -13.24
C ALA A 294 8.81 4.04 -12.87
N ASP A 295 9.84 4.84 -12.57
CA ASP A 295 9.75 6.31 -12.48
C ASP A 295 9.54 6.94 -13.88
#